data_AF-A0A1V4URE1-F1
#
_entry.id   AF-A0A1V4URE1-F1
#
_cell.length_a   1.000
_cell.length_b   1.000
_cell.length_c   1.000
_cell.angle_alpha   90.00
_cell.angle_beta   90.00
_cell.angle_gamma   90.00
#
_symmetry.space_group_name_H-M   'P 1'
#
loop_
_entity.id
_entity.type
_entity.pdbx_description
1 polymer ?
#
loop_
_entity_poly.entity_id
_entity_poly.type
_entity_poly.pdbx_seq_one_letter_code
_entity_poly.pdbx_strand_id
1 'polypeptide(L)'
;MEKSIRSKQWEISESLLSCLKDGMVLNGQVGEIIERCGSRTTGHEMAKYLERAETMQRNRFRVNRKKSSGNRCIYRITLKDPAA
;
A
#
# COMPACT_ATOMS: atom_id res chain seq x y z
N MET A 1 21.41 -10.44 -2.99
CA MET A 1 20.32 -9.81 -3.76
C MET A 1 19.01 -9.63 -2.96
N GLU A 2 18.88 -10.19 -1.75
CA GLU A 2 17.65 -10.09 -0.93
C GLU A 2 17.49 -8.77 -0.15
N LYS A 3 18.60 -8.07 0.16
CA LYS A 3 18.56 -6.81 0.93
C LYS A 3 17.69 -5.74 0.24
N SER A 4 17.68 -5.68 -1.09
CA SER A 4 16.93 -4.66 -1.84
C SER A 4 15.41 -4.82 -1.77
N ILE A 5 14.89 -6.05 -1.66
CA ILE A 5 13.43 -6.28 -1.62
C ILE A 5 12.87 -5.83 -0.28
N ARG A 6 13.54 -6.18 0.83
CA ARG A 6 13.10 -5.80 2.18
C ARG A 6 13.19 -4.29 2.38
N SER A 7 14.23 -3.63 1.87
CA SER A 7 14.35 -2.16 1.91
C SER A 7 13.20 -1.49 1.16
N LYS A 8 12.85 -1.95 -0.05
CA LYS A 8 11.74 -1.39 -0.82
C LYS A 8 10.38 -1.60 -0.15
N GLN A 9 10.13 -2.79 0.42
CA GLN A 9 8.90 -3.05 1.17
C GLN A 9 8.80 -2.15 2.41
N TRP A 10 9.93 -1.87 3.06
CA TRP A 10 10.00 -0.93 4.18
C TRP A 10 9.66 0.50 3.74
N GLU A 11 10.27 1.00 2.66
CA GLU A 11 9.98 2.34 2.11
C GLU A 11 8.50 2.52 1.73
N ILE A 12 7.90 1.51 1.07
CA ILE A 12 6.48 1.51 0.74
C ILE A 12 5.63 1.55 2.01
N SER A 13 5.95 0.70 2.99
CA SER A 13 5.26 0.65 4.27
C SER A 13 5.29 1.99 5.00
N GLU A 14 6.47 2.63 5.09
CA GLU A 14 6.63 3.91 5.78
C GLU A 14 5.88 5.04 5.05
N SER A 15 5.90 5.05 3.71
CA SER A 15 5.15 6.02 2.90
C SER A 15 3.64 5.90 3.15
N LEU A 16 3.11 4.67 3.13
CA LEU A 16 1.70 4.39 3.40
C LEU A 16 1.32 4.73 4.84
N LEU A 17 2.18 4.37 5.81
CA LEU A 17 1.94 4.67 7.22
C LEU A 17 1.87 6.18 7.46
N SER A 18 2.82 6.95 6.92
CA SER A 18 2.82 8.41 7.04
C SER A 18 1.53 9.03 6.47
N CYS A 19 1.06 8.51 5.33
CA CYS A 19 -0.21 8.92 4.71
C CYS A 19 -1.43 8.64 5.59
N LEU A 20 -1.49 7.45 6.20
CA LEU A 20 -2.69 6.96 6.87
C LEU A 20 -2.73 7.33 8.36
N LYS A 21 -1.60 7.73 8.95
CA LYS A 21 -1.47 8.05 10.40
C LYS A 21 -2.38 9.19 10.85
N ASP A 22 -2.77 10.09 9.94
CA ASP A 22 -3.69 11.20 10.23
C ASP A 22 -5.18 10.81 10.09
N GLY A 23 -5.49 9.51 10.10
CA GLY A 23 -6.86 9.00 9.91
C GLY A 23 -7.33 9.06 8.46
N MET A 24 -6.43 9.31 7.51
CA MET A 24 -6.76 9.33 6.09
C MET A 24 -7.07 7.92 5.57
N VAL A 25 -7.93 7.88 4.56
CA VAL A 25 -8.21 6.67 3.77
C VAL A 25 -7.65 6.89 2.37
N LEU A 26 -6.76 6.02 1.94
CA LEU A 26 -6.27 6.03 0.56
C LEU A 26 -7.27 5.25 -0.29
N ASN A 27 -7.82 5.88 -1.32
CA ASN A 27 -8.75 5.25 -2.25
C ASN A 27 -8.41 5.71 -3.66
N GLY A 28 -8.17 4.77 -4.56
CA GLY A 28 -7.81 5.10 -5.94
C GLY A 28 -6.97 4.00 -6.61
N GLN A 29 -6.47 4.32 -7.79
CA GLN A 29 -5.50 3.45 -8.46
C GLN A 29 -4.13 3.55 -7.78
N VAL A 30 -3.25 2.60 -8.10
CA VAL A 30 -1.91 2.55 -7.50
C VAL A 30 -1.10 3.82 -7.79
N GLY A 31 -1.23 4.40 -8.99
CA GLY A 31 -0.57 5.66 -9.34
C GLY A 31 -1.00 6.82 -8.44
N GLU A 32 -2.32 7.00 -8.26
CA GLU A 32 -2.88 8.03 -7.38
C GLU A 32 -2.41 7.87 -5.93
N ILE A 33 -2.30 6.62 -5.45
CA ILE A 33 -1.82 6.32 -4.10
C ILE A 33 -0.33 6.70 -3.95
N ILE A 34 0.49 6.39 -4.96
CA ILE A 34 1.91 6.74 -4.97
C ILE A 34 2.10 8.25 -4.92
N GLU A 35 1.38 8.99 -5.77
CA GLU A 35 1.40 10.46 -5.81
C GLU A 35 0.98 11.06 -4.48
N ARG A 36 -0.13 10.57 -3.92
CA ARG A 36 -0.67 11.07 -2.65
C ARG A 36 0.26 10.84 -1.47
N CYS A 37 1.02 9.75 -1.49
CA CYS A 37 1.99 9.42 -0.44
C CYS A 37 3.42 9.87 -0.75
N GLY A 38 3.63 10.56 -1.88
CA GLY A 38 4.97 11.00 -2.29
C GLY A 38 5.99 9.86 -2.39
N SER A 39 5.53 8.64 -2.67
CA SER A 39 6.40 7.46 -2.68
C SER A 39 7.24 7.45 -3.96
N ARG A 40 8.52 7.08 -3.85
CA ARG A 40 9.43 6.96 -5.02
C ARG A 40 9.36 5.59 -5.69
N THR A 41 8.41 4.76 -5.30
CA THR A 41 8.23 3.39 -5.81
C THR A 41 7.51 3.39 -7.16
N THR A 42 7.63 2.28 -7.89
CA THR A 42 6.85 2.08 -9.12
C THR A 42 5.45 1.56 -8.83
N GLY A 43 4.52 1.81 -9.76
CA GLY A 43 3.16 1.25 -9.70
C GLY A 43 3.13 -0.27 -9.58
N HIS A 44 4.05 -0.97 -10.25
CA HIS A 44 4.17 -2.42 -10.17
C HIS A 44 4.60 -2.90 -8.77
N GLU A 45 5.59 -2.24 -8.17
CA GLU A 45 6.10 -2.58 -6.84
C GLU A 45 5.09 -2.30 -5.73
N MET A 46 4.40 -1.16 -5.80
CA MET A 46 3.31 -0.82 -4.89
C MET A 46 2.16 -1.83 -5.03
N ALA A 47 1.72 -2.18 -6.25
CA ALA A 47 0.68 -3.17 -6.46
C ALA A 47 1.06 -4.54 -5.84
N LYS A 48 2.29 -5.00 -6.09
CA LYS A 48 2.80 -6.26 -5.57
C LYS A 48 2.96 -6.25 -4.05
N TYR A 49 3.32 -5.09 -3.47
CA TYR A 49 3.34 -4.91 -2.03
C TYR A 49 1.93 -5.02 -1.46
N LEU A 50 0.95 -4.30 -2.01
CA LEU A 50 -0.45 -4.30 -1.55
C LEU A 50 -1.10 -5.68 -1.64
N GLU A 51 -0.80 -6.44 -2.69
CA GLU A 51 -1.26 -7.82 -2.83
C GLU A 51 -0.69 -8.77 -1.76
N ARG A 52 0.54 -8.50 -1.31
CA ARG A 52 1.22 -9.28 -0.27
C ARG A 52 0.94 -8.76 1.13
N ALA A 53 0.54 -7.50 1.28
CA ALA A 53 0.33 -6.87 2.58
C ALA A 53 -0.63 -7.70 3.43
N GLU A 54 -1.75 -8.17 2.88
CA GLU A 54 -2.71 -9.01 3.61
C GLU A 54 -2.12 -10.33 4.15
N THR A 55 -1.08 -10.88 3.52
CA THR A 55 -0.44 -12.14 3.94
C THR A 55 0.82 -11.94 4.78
N MET A 56 1.29 -10.70 4.99
CA MET A 56 2.44 -10.40 5.84
C MET A 56 2.06 -10.48 7.32
N GLN A 57 2.82 -11.26 8.11
CA GLN A 57 2.60 -11.42 9.57
C GLN A 57 2.56 -10.10 10.35
N ARG A 58 3.32 -9.07 9.93
CA ARG A 58 3.41 -7.75 10.59
C ARG A 58 2.75 -6.64 9.78
N ASN A 59 1.69 -6.97 9.04
CA ASN A 59 0.96 -5.99 8.26
C ASN A 59 0.09 -5.09 9.13
N ARG A 60 0.27 -3.77 8.99
CA ARG A 60 -0.50 -2.73 9.68
C ARG A 60 -1.63 -2.15 8.83
N PHE A 61 -1.77 -2.61 7.59
CA PHE A 61 -2.70 -2.04 6.63
C PHE A 61 -3.84 -3.00 6.33
N ARG A 62 -5.05 -2.47 6.16
CA ARG A 62 -6.17 -3.20 5.57
C ARG A 62 -6.30 -2.76 4.12
N VAL A 63 -6.17 -3.71 3.19
CA VAL A 63 -6.11 -3.47 1.75
C VAL A 63 -7.31 -4.14 1.09
N ASN A 64 -8.26 -3.34 0.64
CA ASN A 64 -9.38 -3.81 -0.17
C ASN A 64 -9.11 -3.52 -1.65
N ARG A 65 -8.99 -4.57 -2.45
CA ARG A 65 -8.79 -4.47 -3.91
C ARG A 65 -10.10 -4.76 -4.63
N LYS A 66 -10.58 -3.81 -5.44
CA LYS A 66 -11.73 -3.97 -6.33
C LYS A 66 -11.28 -3.90 -7.79
N LYS A 67 -11.67 -4.88 -8.60
CA LYS A 67 -11.49 -4.81 -10.05
C LYS A 67 -12.46 -3.77 -10.61
N SER A 68 -11.94 -2.85 -11.42
CA SER A 68 -12.72 -1.89 -12.20
C SER A 68 -12.75 -2.31 -13.67
N SER A 69 -13.65 -1.70 -14.45
CA SER A 69 -13.75 -1.95 -15.89
C SER A 69 -12.43 -1.59 -16.59
N GLY A 70 -11.95 -2.46 -17.49
CA GLY A 70 -10.74 -2.22 -18.29
C GLY A 70 -9.41 -2.57 -17.63
N ASN A 71 -9.30 -3.70 -16.92
CA ASN A 71 -8.06 -4.22 -16.29
C ASN A 71 -7.43 -3.31 -15.20
N ARG A 72 -8.14 -2.29 -14.72
CA ARG A 72 -7.63 -1.41 -13.65
C ARG A 72 -8.12 -1.90 -12.29
N CYS A 73 -7.22 -1.97 -11.32
CA CYS A 73 -7.54 -2.25 -9.93
C CYS A 73 -7.65 -0.95 -9.15
N ILE A 74 -8.75 -0.79 -8.41
CA ILE A 74 -8.93 0.26 -7.42
C ILE A 74 -8.61 -0.34 -6.06
N TYR A 75 -7.77 0.35 -5.30
CA TYR A 75 -7.36 -0.02 -3.96
C TYR A 75 -7.96 0.95 -2.96
N ARG A 76 -8.45 0.40 -1.85
CA ARG A 76 -8.82 1.16 -0.66
C ARG A 76 -7.96 0.64 0.50
N ILE A 77 -7.14 1.54 1.07
CA ILE A 77 -6.17 1.21 2.12
C ILE A 77 -6.50 2.03 3.36
N THR A 78 -6.51 1.36 4.51
CA THR A 78 -6.64 1.98 5.84
C THR A 78 -5.63 1.37 6.80
N LEU A 79 -5.37 2.02 7.94
CA LEU A 79 -4.68 1.36 9.05
C LEU A 79 -5.60 0.30 9.68
N LYS A 80 -5.00 -0.80 10.12
CA LYS A 80 -5.62 -1.70 11.10
C LYS A 80 -5.52 -0.98 12.44
N ASP A 81 -6.64 -0.82 13.13
CA ASP A 81 -6.64 -0.23 14.47
C ASP A 81 -5.62 -0.96 15.35
N PRO A 82 -4.84 -0.25 16.20
CA PRO A 82 -3.92 -0.88 17.14
C PRO A 82 -4.62 -1.66 18.27
N ALA A 83 -5.94 -1.82 18.23
CA ALA A 83 -6.74 -2.53 19.22
C ALA A 83 -7.30 -3.85 18.62
N ALA A 84 -6.47 -4.89 18.57
CA ALA A 84 -6.89 -6.28 18.52
C ALA A 84 -5.86 -7.16 19.22
#